data_AF-A0A938QYQ9-F1
#
_entry.id   AF-A0A938QYQ9-F1
#
_cell.length_a   1.000
_cell.length_b   1.000
_cell.length_c   1.000
_cell.angle_alpha   90.00
_cell.angle_beta   90.00
_cell.angle_gamma   90.00
#
_symmetry.space_group_name_H-M   'P 1'
#
loop_
_entity.id
_entity.type
_entity.pdbx_description
1 polymer ?
#
loop_
_entity_poly.entity_id
_entity_poly.type
_entity_poly.pdbx_seq_one_letter_code
_entity_poly.pdbx_strand_id
1 'polypeptide(L)' 'MIADRVLALDDAELKNLLNHYKARMTQGEPNRAWERAVIAYFLINGVRVKNALKREKLQRFQREPDRVSHLRLVKA' A
#
# COMPACT_ATOMS: atom_id res chain seq x y z
N MET A 1 14.09 8.89 6.99
CA MET A 1 14.40 8.45 5.60
C MET A 1 13.20 8.69 4.68
N ILE A 2 13.33 8.53 3.35
CA ILE A 2 12.19 8.65 2.42
C ILE A 2 11.08 7.66 2.78
N ALA A 3 11.45 6.45 3.22
CA ALA A 3 10.50 5.43 3.67
C ALA A 3 9.58 5.92 4.81
N ASP A 4 10.13 6.58 5.84
CA ASP A 4 9.33 7.06 6.97
C ASP A 4 8.33 8.14 6.55
N ARG A 5 8.74 9.02 5.64
CA ARG A 5 7.84 10.04 5.08
C ARG A 5 6.69 9.41 4.30
N VAL A 6 6.97 8.35 3.55
CA VAL A 6 5.97 7.61 2.78
C VAL A 6 5.04 6.79 3.70
N LEU A 7 5.56 6.24 4.79
CA LEU A 7 4.78 5.50 5.79
C LEU A 7 3.83 6.40 6.59
N ALA A 8 4.12 7.68 6.71
CA ALA A 8 3.28 8.64 7.41
C ALA A 8 2.03 9.07 6.62
N LEU A 9 1.97 8.76 5.32
CA LEU A 9 0.85 9.14 4.45
C LEU A 9 -0.31 8.15 4.57
N ASP A 10 -1.52 8.67 4.61
CA ASP A 10 -2.74 7.87 4.58
C ASP A 10 -3.14 7.45 3.13
N ASP A 11 -4.19 6.62 3.01
CA ASP A 11 -4.64 6.11 1.72
C ASP A 11 -5.16 7.22 0.78
N ALA A 12 -5.73 8.30 1.31
CA ALA A 12 -6.24 9.42 0.55
C ALA A 12 -5.09 10.30 0.03
N GLU A 13 -4.11 10.61 0.88
CA GLU A 13 -2.88 11.33 0.52
C GLU A 13 -2.10 10.57 -0.55
N LEU A 14 -1.92 9.26 -0.39
CA LEU A 14 -1.28 8.41 -1.39
C LEU A 14 -2.06 8.38 -2.71
N LYS A 15 -3.40 8.38 -2.67
CA LYS A 15 -4.25 8.45 -3.87
C LYS A 15 -4.09 9.80 -4.58
N ASN A 16 -4.07 10.89 -3.84
CA ASN A 16 -3.92 12.24 -4.38
C ASN A 16 -2.54 12.42 -5.03
N LEU A 17 -1.46 11.98 -4.36
CA LEU A 17 -0.12 12.00 -4.93
C LEU A 17 -0.01 11.13 -6.18
N LEU A 18 -0.60 9.93 -6.18
CA LEU A 18 -0.61 9.08 -7.36
C LEU A 18 -1.28 9.78 -8.55
N ASN A 19 -2.45 10.39 -8.34
CA ASN A 19 -3.16 11.13 -9.37
C ASN A 19 -2.36 12.32 -9.90
N HIS A 20 -1.70 13.07 -9.01
CA HIS A 20 -0.82 14.18 -9.39
C HIS A 20 0.30 13.71 -10.34
N TYR A 21 1.04 12.66 -9.97
CA TYR A 21 2.12 12.16 -10.82
C TYR A 21 1.62 11.45 -12.08
N LYS A 22 0.43 10.82 -12.03
CA LYS A 22 -0.25 10.27 -13.20
C LYS A 22 -0.56 11.36 -14.23
N ALA A 23 -1.08 12.50 -13.80
CA ALA A 23 -1.33 13.63 -14.69
C ALA A 23 -0.04 14.13 -15.34
N ARG A 24 1.02 14.30 -14.53
CA ARG A 24 2.33 14.78 -15.03
C ARG A 24 3.00 13.84 -16.02
N MET A 25 2.90 12.52 -15.82
CA MET A 25 3.49 11.56 -16.76
C MET A 25 2.64 11.35 -18.03
N THR A 26 1.33 11.61 -17.99
CA THR A 26 0.44 11.45 -19.16
C THR A 26 0.42 12.67 -20.08
N GLN A 27 0.73 13.85 -19.54
CA GLN A 27 0.74 15.11 -20.29
C GLN A 27 2.15 15.60 -20.65
N GLY A 28 3.20 15.00 -20.08
CA GLY A 28 4.58 15.44 -20.26
C GLY A 28 5.32 14.75 -21.40
N GLU A 29 6.36 15.41 -21.91
CA GLU A 29 7.31 14.84 -22.88
C GLU A 29 8.47 14.11 -22.17
N PRO A 30 9.15 13.14 -22.83
CA PRO A 30 10.27 12.39 -22.27
C PRO A 30 11.48 13.29 -21.92
N ASN A 31 11.44 13.86 -20.73
CA ASN A 31 12.49 14.70 -20.16
C ASN A 31 12.72 14.33 -18.68
N ARG A 32 13.74 14.93 -18.04
CA ARG A 32 14.06 14.60 -16.64
C ARG A 32 12.91 14.82 -15.66
N ALA A 33 12.03 15.78 -15.90
CA ALA A 33 10.89 16.02 -15.02
C ALA A 33 9.80 14.96 -15.20
N TRP A 34 9.58 14.53 -16.44
CA TRP A 34 8.70 13.41 -16.77
C TRP A 34 9.22 12.10 -16.17
N GLU A 35 10.50 11.78 -16.33
CA GLU A 35 11.13 10.58 -15.74
C GLU A 35 10.94 10.54 -14.22
N ARG A 36 11.13 11.68 -13.55
CA ARG A 36 10.87 11.81 -12.11
C ARG A 36 9.40 11.55 -11.77
N ALA A 37 8.47 12.03 -12.59
CA ALA A 37 7.04 11.79 -12.39
C ALA A 37 6.68 10.30 -12.57
N VAL A 38 7.26 9.64 -13.57
CA VAL A 38 7.10 8.20 -13.80
C VAL A 38 7.62 7.40 -12.60
N ILE A 39 8.84 7.67 -12.15
CA ILE A 39 9.44 7.01 -10.97
C ILE A 39 8.56 7.22 -9.73
N ALA A 40 8.14 8.46 -9.46
CA ALA A 40 7.28 8.77 -8.33
C ALA A 40 5.93 8.02 -8.41
N TYR A 41 5.30 8.01 -9.59
CA TYR A 41 4.05 7.29 -9.81
C TYR A 41 4.19 5.80 -9.46
N PHE A 42 5.23 5.13 -9.96
CA PHE A 42 5.44 3.70 -9.70
C PHE A 42 5.78 3.40 -8.23
N LEU A 43 6.60 4.23 -7.58
CA LEU A 43 6.91 4.08 -6.16
C LEU A 43 5.65 4.22 -5.29
N ILE A 44 4.84 5.25 -5.52
CA ILE A 44 3.58 5.46 -4.79
C ILE A 44 2.60 4.32 -5.06
N ASN A 45 2.48 3.88 -6.32
CA ASN A 45 1.62 2.76 -6.67
C ASN A 45 2.03 1.47 -5.94
N GLY A 46 3.32 1.16 -5.89
CA GLY A 46 3.85 0.01 -5.16
C GLY A 46 3.52 0.06 -3.66
N VAL A 47 3.61 1.23 -3.04
CA VAL A 47 3.22 1.44 -1.63
C VAL A 47 1.73 1.17 -1.43
N ARG A 48 0.86 1.68 -2.31
CA ARG A 48 -0.59 1.46 -2.23
C ARG A 48 -0.95 -0.02 -2.38
N VAL A 49 -0.34 -0.72 -3.33
CA VAL A 49 -0.52 -2.17 -3.52
C VAL A 49 -0.07 -2.94 -2.29
N LYS A 50 1.13 -2.65 -1.76
CA LYS A 50 1.62 -3.24 -0.50
C LYS A 50 0.63 -3.02 0.66
N ASN A 51 0.08 -1.82 0.78
CA ASN A 51 -0.88 -1.48 1.84
C ASN A 51 -2.20 -2.26 1.67
N ALA A 52 -2.70 -2.40 0.44
CA ALA A 52 -3.88 -3.21 0.15
C ALA A 52 -3.66 -4.68 0.55
N LEU A 53 -2.53 -5.29 0.16
CA LEU A 53 -2.17 -6.65 0.55
C LEU A 53 -2.08 -6.83 2.07
N LYS A 54 -1.54 -5.83 2.80
CA LYS A 54 -1.51 -5.85 4.26
C LYS A 54 -2.92 -5.83 4.86
N ARG A 55 -3.82 -4.97 4.36
CA ARG A 55 -5.22 -4.91 4.81
C ARG A 55 -5.96 -6.22 4.55
N GLU A 56 -5.79 -6.81 3.36
CA GLU A 56 -6.38 -8.11 3.03
C GLU A 56 -5.91 -9.21 3.97
N LYS A 57 -4.61 -9.28 4.27
CA LYS A 57 -4.07 -10.24 5.25
C LYS A 57 -4.69 -10.04 6.63
N LEU A 58 -4.75 -8.80 7.12
CA LEU A 58 -5.36 -8.49 8.43
C LEU A 58 -6.84 -8.87 8.49
N GLN A 59 -7.61 -8.62 7.42
CA GLN A 59 -9.01 -9.02 7.35
C GLN A 59 -9.20 -10.54 7.38
N ARG A 60 -8.28 -11.32 6.80
CA ARG A 60 -8.33 -12.79 6.88
C ARG A 60 -8.11 -13.28 8.31
N PHE A 61 -7.11 -12.73 9.02
CA PHE A 61 -6.87 -13.07 10.44
C PHE A 61 -8.07 -12.72 11.33
N GLN A 62 -8.76 -11.61 11.06
CA GLN A 62 -9.95 -11.20 11.83
C GLN A 62 -11.19 -12.06 11.57
N ARG A 63 -11.27 -12.75 10.42
CA ARG A 63 -12.39 -13.65 10.08
C ARG A 63 -12.15 -15.10 10.51
N GLU A 64 -10.92 -15.46 10.92
CA GLU A 64 -10.57 -16.78 11.46
C GLU A 64 -10.20 -16.81 12.96
N PRO A 65 -10.86 -16.09 13.91
CA PRO A 65 -10.52 -16.24 15.33
C PRO A 65 -10.90 -17.61 15.91
N ASP A 66 -11.88 -18.30 15.32
CA ASP A 66 -12.57 -19.43 15.96
C ASP A 66 -11.94 -20.81 15.72
N ARG A 67 -10.87 -20.94 14.93
CA ARG A 67 -10.26 -22.27 14.68
C ARG A 67 -9.19 -22.70 15.67
N VAL A 68 -8.70 -21.80 16.53
CA VAL A 68 -7.54 -22.10 17.41
C VAL A 68 -7.94 -22.43 18.86
N SER A 69 -9.23 -22.32 19.22
CA SER A 69 -9.68 -22.45 20.63
C SER A 69 -10.33 -23.80 21.00
N HIS A 70 -10.16 -24.85 20.20
CA HIS A 70 -10.73 -26.18 20.49
C HIS A 70 -9.67 -27.29 20.62
N LEU A 71 -8.59 -27.04 21.36
CA LEU A 71 -7.88 -28.14 22.02
C LEU A 71 -8.34 -28.18 23.47
N ARG A 72 -9.48 -28.85 23.71
CA ARG A 72 -9.88 -29.23 25.06
C ARG A 72 -8.86 -30.23 25.57
N LEU A 73 -8.13 -29.84 26.60
CA LEU A 73 -7.28 -30.72 27.39
C LEU A 73 -8.18 -31.80 28.01
N VAL A 74 -8.23 -32.99 27.41
CA VAL A 74 -8.86 -34.15 28.06
C VAL A 74 -7.84 -34.63 29.09
N LYS A 75 -8.06 -34.28 30.36
CA LYS A 75 -7.36 -34.93 31.46
C LYS A 75 -7.90 -36.36 31.57
N ALA A 76 -7.02 -37.33 31.38
CA ALA A 76 -7.19 -38.72 31.80
C ALA A 76 -6.17 -38.99 32.92
#